data_AF-A0AAD0TUR6-F1
#
_entry.id   AF-A0AAD0TUR6-F1
#
_cell.length_a   1.000
_cell.length_b   1.000
_cell.length_c   1.000
_cell.angle_alpha   90.00
_cell.angle_beta   90.00
_cell.angle_gamma   90.00
#
_symmetry.space_group_name_H-M   'P 1'
#
loop_
_entity.id
_entity.type
_entity.pdbx_description
1 polymer ?
#
loop_
_entity_poly.entity_id
_entity_poly.type
_entity_poly.pdbx_seq_one_letter_code
_entity_poly.pdbx_strand_id
1 'polypeptide(L)'
;MKNRYGIDIWSDDNFFIEDGVVKVNYKPYPSLIKIVKDVRKQGFKGPLLLRFPHITKKQVKTLFNTFNASIKEYDYKGKFNAVFPLKVNQLPNFIHPLVNSGKKYNYGLEAGSKAELIIAMTYNNMGSPITVNGFKDKEMIHLCFIAKSMGHDITVIIEGLNELEMILEVLKETKMEAPNIGLRVRLHSGGSGVWAKSGGIDSKFGLTSTEILEAFELMQENELEDLLTMIHFHIGSAMNTIKPLKKALRESGHIYAELKNLGAKKLNSINIGGGLSVEYSAYEQSRFYSLAEFASDVVFTLKDIARQKGVEEPNIFTESGRFISAASTVLITPVLELFSAEYELDHLRLKEVNPPLIEELRELFKDMTKKKAYEFMHDSIDHLESLLTLFDLGYIDLQDRSNAEILTHQIIKKAISLLQVDDYEELKRFDKNIQEKYLLNFSLFQSLPDYWGIDQEFPIMPITHLDKKPTRSASLWDITCDSDGEIPFDMKKPLYLHDVNLNKEDYFLGFFNVGAYQDTLGMKHNLFSHPTEVNVVFKDEEVILEKLLESQKVIDILDDIDYDTQEIQTILSRNLPSETYETLKKYLDDNSYLKTIWSYYDDE
;
A
#
# COMPACT_ATOMS: atom_id res chain seq x y z
N MET A 1 8.99 2.12 -27.56
CA MET A 1 9.74 1.96 -26.29
C MET A 1 9.32 0.64 -25.65
N LYS A 2 10.23 -0.16 -25.08
CA LYS A 2 9.82 -1.35 -24.29
C LYS A 2 8.97 -0.86 -23.13
N ASN A 3 7.73 -1.34 -22.99
CA ASN A 3 6.90 -1.04 -21.82
C ASN A 3 7.59 -1.68 -20.59
N ARG A 4 8.23 -0.85 -19.75
CA ARG A 4 8.91 -1.29 -18.51
C ARG A 4 8.02 -1.10 -17.29
N TYR A 5 6.70 -1.00 -17.47
CA TYR A 5 5.72 -0.85 -16.38
C TYR A 5 6.04 0.31 -15.43
N GLY A 6 6.59 1.40 -15.99
CA GLY A 6 6.98 2.58 -15.21
C GLY A 6 8.03 2.35 -14.14
N ILE A 7 8.79 1.23 -14.15
CA ILE A 7 9.72 0.91 -13.06
C ILE A 7 10.73 2.03 -12.77
N ASP A 8 11.13 2.78 -13.80
CA ASP A 8 12.06 3.92 -13.67
C ASP A 8 11.39 5.17 -13.03
N ILE A 9 10.05 5.18 -12.89
CA ILE A 9 9.24 6.26 -12.30
C ILE A 9 9.03 6.02 -10.80
N TRP A 10 8.50 4.85 -10.43
CA TRP A 10 8.01 4.57 -9.06
C TRP A 10 8.98 3.79 -8.17
N SER A 11 9.98 3.10 -8.75
CA SER A 11 10.78 2.14 -7.97
C SER A 11 11.81 2.77 -7.04
N ASP A 12 12.14 4.06 -7.21
CA ASP A 12 13.20 4.76 -6.47
C ASP A 12 14.53 3.98 -6.45
N ASP A 13 14.86 3.32 -7.56
CA ASP A 13 16.06 2.49 -7.72
C ASP A 13 16.14 1.34 -6.69
N ASN A 14 14.99 0.83 -6.24
CA ASN A 14 14.90 -0.33 -5.36
C ASN A 14 14.75 -1.65 -6.15
N PHE A 15 14.22 -1.56 -7.37
CA PHE A 15 13.98 -2.70 -8.26
C PHE A 15 14.39 -2.34 -9.67
N PHE A 16 14.89 -3.32 -10.43
CA PHE A 16 15.25 -3.15 -11.83
C PHE A 16 14.93 -4.40 -12.63
N ILE A 17 14.90 -4.27 -13.96
CA ILE A 17 14.66 -5.39 -14.88
C ILE A 17 15.99 -5.77 -15.54
N GLU A 18 16.35 -7.04 -15.44
CA GLU A 18 17.51 -7.64 -16.10
C GLU A 18 17.20 -9.10 -16.46
N ASP A 19 17.64 -9.56 -17.63
CA ASP A 19 17.40 -10.93 -18.14
C ASP A 19 15.90 -11.33 -18.15
N GLY A 20 15.01 -10.38 -18.40
CA GLY A 20 13.56 -10.63 -18.46
C GLY A 20 12.89 -10.86 -17.09
N VAL A 21 13.57 -10.61 -15.98
CA VAL A 21 13.03 -10.75 -14.62
C VAL A 21 13.21 -9.48 -13.79
N VAL A 22 12.34 -9.28 -12.80
CA VAL A 22 12.52 -8.20 -11.80
C VAL A 22 13.55 -8.64 -10.77
N LYS A 23 14.57 -7.82 -10.53
CA LYS A 23 15.61 -8.01 -9.52
C LYS A 23 15.53 -6.92 -8.46
N VAL A 24 15.82 -7.31 -7.22
CA VAL A 24 16.00 -6.37 -6.10
C VAL A 24 17.34 -5.68 -6.29
N ASN A 25 17.38 -4.35 -6.23
CA ASN A 25 18.62 -3.58 -6.35
C ASN A 25 19.44 -3.58 -5.05
N TYR A 26 19.86 -4.78 -4.64
CA TYR A 26 20.72 -5.01 -3.49
C TYR A 26 21.52 -6.29 -3.70
N LYS A 27 22.84 -6.23 -3.56
CA LYS A 27 23.72 -7.39 -3.77
C LYS A 27 23.26 -8.61 -2.96
N PRO A 28 23.14 -9.81 -3.57
CA PRO A 28 23.68 -10.22 -4.87
C PRO A 28 22.74 -9.99 -6.08
N TYR A 29 21.78 -9.08 -5.96
CA TYR A 29 20.75 -8.76 -6.97
C TYR A 29 19.81 -9.93 -7.28
N PRO A 30 19.16 -10.55 -6.27
CA PRO A 30 18.27 -11.66 -6.50
C PRO A 30 17.05 -11.25 -7.32
N SER A 31 16.61 -12.13 -8.21
CA SER A 31 15.33 -11.97 -8.87
C SER A 31 14.18 -12.27 -7.90
N LEU A 32 13.08 -11.54 -8.02
CA LEU A 32 11.87 -11.79 -7.22
C LEU A 32 11.36 -13.22 -7.44
N ILE A 33 11.43 -13.73 -8.67
CA ILE A 33 11.03 -15.11 -8.97
C ILE A 33 11.90 -16.14 -8.24
N LYS A 34 13.20 -15.89 -8.02
CA LYS A 34 14.04 -16.78 -7.23
C LYS A 34 13.59 -16.80 -5.77
N ILE A 35 13.32 -15.63 -5.19
CA ILE A 35 12.83 -15.51 -3.80
C ILE A 35 11.49 -16.26 -3.65
N VAL A 36 10.55 -16.06 -4.58
CA VAL A 36 9.25 -16.75 -4.59
C VAL A 36 9.44 -18.27 -4.64
N LYS A 37 10.32 -18.77 -5.52
CA LYS A 37 10.63 -20.21 -5.59
C LYS A 37 11.25 -20.74 -4.30
N ASP A 38 12.13 -19.99 -3.65
CA ASP A 38 12.77 -20.41 -2.41
C ASP A 38 11.80 -20.42 -1.21
N VAL A 39 10.82 -19.51 -1.18
CA VAL A 39 9.69 -19.55 -0.21
C VAL A 39 8.79 -20.76 -0.49
N ARG A 40 8.41 -20.98 -1.75
CA ARG A 40 7.54 -22.10 -2.15
C ARG A 40 8.15 -23.48 -1.88
N LYS A 41 9.46 -23.64 -2.02
CA LYS A 41 10.18 -24.87 -1.63
C LYS A 41 10.04 -25.23 -0.15
N GLN A 42 9.71 -24.26 0.70
CA GLN A 42 9.46 -24.50 2.13
C GLN A 42 7.99 -24.88 2.41
N GLY A 43 7.15 -25.04 1.38
CA GLY A 43 5.74 -25.42 1.50
C GLY A 43 4.75 -24.25 1.49
N PHE A 44 5.25 -23.01 1.45
CA PHE A 44 4.42 -21.81 1.44
C PHE A 44 4.08 -21.39 0.01
N LYS A 45 2.96 -21.92 -0.49
CA LYS A 45 2.37 -21.55 -1.78
C LYS A 45 1.41 -20.38 -1.60
N GLY A 46 1.07 -19.69 -2.71
CA GLY A 46 0.07 -18.62 -2.69
C GLY A 46 0.50 -17.20 -2.92
N PRO A 47 -0.37 -16.24 -2.53
CA PRO A 47 0.04 -14.87 -2.38
C PRO A 47 1.07 -14.75 -1.24
N LEU A 48 2.15 -14.02 -1.52
CA LEU A 48 3.26 -13.79 -0.61
C LEU A 48 3.49 -12.29 -0.42
N LEU A 49 3.55 -11.84 0.83
CA LEU A 49 4.03 -10.51 1.18
C LEU A 49 5.54 -10.56 1.45
N LEU A 50 6.32 -10.12 0.47
CA LEU A 50 7.78 -10.02 0.58
C LEU A 50 8.13 -8.66 1.18
N ARG A 51 8.71 -8.68 2.39
CA ARG A 51 9.18 -7.47 3.08
C ARG A 51 10.69 -7.33 2.96
N PHE A 52 11.16 -6.12 2.71
CA PHE A 52 12.56 -5.81 2.44
C PHE A 52 13.12 -4.82 3.47
N PRO A 53 13.55 -5.28 4.66
CA PRO A 53 14.15 -4.43 5.69
C PRO A 53 15.25 -3.47 5.23
N HIS A 54 16.03 -3.87 4.23
CA HIS A 54 17.11 -3.03 3.67
C HIS A 54 16.56 -1.79 2.95
N ILE A 55 15.37 -1.87 2.33
CA ILE A 55 14.68 -0.72 1.71
C ILE A 55 14.19 0.23 2.80
N THR A 56 13.59 -0.27 3.88
CA THR A 56 13.21 0.54 5.05
C THR A 56 14.43 1.31 5.58
N LYS A 57 15.57 0.62 5.74
CA LYS A 57 16.84 1.23 6.15
C LYS A 57 17.35 2.28 5.15
N LYS A 58 17.22 2.02 3.84
CA LYS A 58 17.56 2.98 2.77
C LYS A 58 16.70 4.24 2.91
N GLN A 59 15.38 4.11 3.06
CA GLN A 59 14.47 5.25 3.19
C GLN A 59 14.74 6.10 4.43
N VAL A 60 14.97 5.45 5.59
CA VAL A 60 15.41 6.14 6.82
C VAL A 60 16.67 6.95 6.56
N LYS A 61 17.72 6.31 6.01
CA LYS A 61 18.99 6.96 5.73
C LYS A 61 18.82 8.13 4.75
N THR A 62 18.04 7.95 3.68
CA THR A 62 17.78 8.98 2.68
C THR A 62 17.08 10.19 3.29
N LEU A 63 16.06 9.98 4.13
CA LEU A 63 15.34 11.06 4.83
C LEU A 63 16.31 11.89 5.69
N PHE A 64 17.03 11.24 6.60
CA PHE A 64 17.95 11.92 7.51
C PHE A 64 19.11 12.60 6.78
N ASN A 65 19.71 11.95 5.78
CA ASN A 65 20.80 12.54 5.02
C ASN A 65 20.35 13.77 4.24
N THR A 66 19.15 13.75 3.66
CA THR A 66 18.64 14.87 2.86
C THR A 66 18.38 16.08 3.73
N PHE A 67 17.70 15.91 4.87
CA PHE A 67 17.51 17.02 5.82
C PHE A 67 18.82 17.55 6.40
N ASN A 68 19.75 16.67 6.76
CA ASN A 68 21.06 17.11 7.27
C ASN A 68 21.89 17.85 6.21
N ALA A 69 21.76 17.48 4.93
CA ALA A 69 22.37 18.21 3.83
C ALA A 69 21.81 19.63 3.73
N SER A 70 20.48 19.78 3.74
CA SER A 70 19.83 21.10 3.73
C SER A 70 20.19 21.93 4.97
N ILE A 71 20.22 21.33 6.17
CA ILE A 71 20.66 22.02 7.41
C ILE A 71 22.08 22.57 7.26
N LYS A 72 23.00 21.77 6.70
CA LYS A 72 24.38 22.20 6.47
C LYS A 72 24.48 23.30 5.41
N GLU A 73 23.75 23.17 4.31
CA GLU A 73 23.74 24.14 3.21
C GLU A 73 23.25 25.51 3.68
N TYR A 74 22.17 25.54 4.46
CA TYR A 74 21.60 26.76 4.99
C TYR A 74 22.23 27.21 6.31
N ASP A 75 23.27 26.56 6.86
CA ASP A 75 23.81 26.83 8.20
C ASP A 75 22.71 26.99 9.26
N TYR A 76 21.79 26.02 9.31
CA TYR A 76 20.69 25.96 10.25
C TYR A 76 21.18 25.40 11.60
N LYS A 77 20.79 26.02 12.72
CA LYS A 77 21.25 25.73 14.08
C LYS A 77 20.39 24.69 14.79
N GLY A 78 19.12 24.55 14.39
CA GLY A 78 18.24 23.48 14.88
C GLY A 78 18.65 22.11 14.33
N LYS A 79 18.20 21.04 14.99
CA LYS A 79 18.44 19.65 14.56
C LYS A 79 17.26 19.09 13.80
N PHE A 80 17.49 18.04 13.00
CA PHE A 80 16.44 17.24 12.40
C PHE A 80 16.20 15.96 13.21
N ASN A 81 14.94 15.67 13.50
CA ASN A 81 14.45 14.45 14.10
C ASN A 81 13.29 13.90 13.24
N ALA A 82 13.00 12.61 13.39
CA ALA A 82 11.84 11.99 12.78
C ALA A 82 11.22 10.98 13.75
N VAL A 83 9.90 10.81 13.65
CA VAL A 83 9.13 9.78 14.35
C VAL A 83 8.30 8.99 13.34
N PHE A 84 8.20 7.68 13.50
CA PHE A 84 7.41 6.85 12.58
C PHE A 84 6.00 6.69 13.15
N PRO A 85 4.96 7.17 12.46
CA PRO A 85 3.59 7.01 12.89
C PRO A 85 3.12 5.57 12.75
N LEU A 86 2.87 4.91 13.89
CA LEU A 86 2.52 3.50 13.97
C LEU A 86 1.26 3.18 13.14
N LYS A 87 0.32 4.12 13.04
CA LYS A 87 -0.91 4.03 12.22
C LYS A 87 -0.69 3.59 10.78
N VAL A 88 0.52 3.78 10.24
CA VAL A 88 0.86 3.41 8.85
C VAL A 88 1.19 1.93 8.72
N ASN A 89 1.86 1.33 9.72
CA ASN A 89 2.18 -0.09 9.76
C ASN A 89 2.66 -0.48 11.17
N GLN A 90 1.82 -1.20 11.94
CA GLN A 90 2.15 -1.63 13.31
C GLN A 90 2.78 -3.02 13.39
N LEU A 91 2.92 -3.73 12.25
CA LEU A 91 3.24 -5.16 12.28
C LEU A 91 4.69 -5.41 12.77
N PRO A 92 4.92 -6.46 13.60
CA PRO A 92 6.26 -6.79 14.11
C PRO A 92 7.31 -7.05 13.03
N ASN A 93 6.88 -7.57 11.88
CA ASN A 93 7.76 -7.82 10.74
C ASN A 93 8.27 -6.54 10.07
N PHE A 94 7.58 -5.41 10.26
CA PHE A 94 8.03 -4.09 9.83
C PHE A 94 8.66 -3.25 10.96
N ILE A 95 8.03 -3.21 12.14
CA ILE A 95 8.46 -2.37 13.27
C ILE A 95 9.81 -2.80 13.83
N HIS A 96 10.07 -4.10 14.01
CA HIS A 96 11.34 -4.54 14.55
C HIS A 96 12.53 -4.15 13.65
N PRO A 97 12.51 -4.38 12.31
CA PRO A 97 13.55 -3.87 11.43
C PRO A 97 13.67 -2.34 11.39
N LEU A 98 12.55 -1.61 11.45
CA LEU A 98 12.54 -0.15 11.47
C LEU A 98 13.29 0.39 12.69
N VAL A 99 12.91 -0.04 13.90
CA VAL A 99 13.53 0.39 15.16
C VAL A 99 15.03 0.09 15.15
N ASN A 100 15.42 -1.11 14.73
CA ASN A 100 16.83 -1.50 14.64
C ASN A 100 17.62 -0.62 13.67
N SER A 101 17.03 -0.28 12.53
CA SER A 101 17.65 0.58 11.52
C SER A 101 17.68 2.05 11.93
N GLY A 102 16.66 2.50 12.68
CA GLY A 102 16.49 3.86 13.16
C GLY A 102 17.36 4.24 14.35
N LYS A 103 17.92 3.25 15.08
CA LYS A 103 18.73 3.48 16.30
C LYS A 103 19.90 4.45 16.09
N LYS A 104 20.58 4.38 14.95
CA LYS A 104 21.71 5.30 14.62
C LYS A 104 21.26 6.76 14.47
N TYR A 105 20.01 6.97 14.08
CA TYR A 105 19.45 8.27 13.75
C TYR A 105 18.57 8.86 14.86
N ASN A 106 18.45 8.16 16.00
CA ASN A 106 17.47 8.47 17.04
C ASN A 106 16.05 8.57 16.46
N TYR A 107 15.71 7.71 15.50
CA TYR A 107 14.37 7.66 14.92
C TYR A 107 13.41 7.18 16.01
N GLY A 108 12.39 7.99 16.29
CA GLY A 108 11.34 7.71 17.26
C GLY A 108 10.09 7.06 16.68
N LEU A 109 9.09 6.87 17.54
CA LEU A 109 7.77 6.34 17.17
C LEU A 109 6.68 7.35 17.54
N GLU A 110 5.63 7.40 16.74
CA GLU A 110 4.43 8.17 17.02
C GLU A 110 3.26 7.22 17.25
N ALA A 111 2.46 7.51 18.29
CA ALA A 111 1.29 6.75 18.67
C ALA A 111 0.04 7.63 18.64
N GLY A 112 -1.01 7.16 17.98
CA GLY A 112 -2.33 7.81 17.92
C GLY A 112 -3.39 7.16 18.81
N SER A 113 -3.05 6.10 19.55
CA SER A 113 -3.96 5.35 20.42
C SER A 113 -3.23 4.68 21.60
N LYS A 114 -4.00 4.18 22.59
CA LYS A 114 -3.44 3.43 23.74
C LYS A 114 -2.63 2.21 23.30
N ALA A 115 -3.15 1.40 22.37
CA ALA A 115 -2.48 0.19 21.90
C ALA A 115 -1.16 0.53 21.20
N GLU A 116 -1.17 1.55 20.35
CA GLU A 116 0.06 2.05 19.70
C GLU A 116 1.05 2.61 20.71
N LEU A 117 0.58 3.28 21.77
CA LEU A 117 1.45 3.78 22.84
C LEU A 117 2.14 2.63 23.58
N ILE A 118 1.45 1.51 23.84
CA ILE A 118 2.07 0.31 24.42
C ILE A 118 3.16 -0.26 23.50
N ILE A 119 2.90 -0.33 22.18
CA ILE A 119 3.91 -0.74 21.19
C ILE A 119 5.12 0.21 21.25
N ALA A 120 4.89 1.52 21.27
CA ALA A 120 5.95 2.53 21.32
C ALA A 120 6.76 2.42 22.62
N MET A 121 6.11 2.30 23.78
CA MET A 121 6.76 2.14 25.08
C MET A 121 7.63 0.87 25.16
N THR A 122 7.24 -0.19 24.44
CA THR A 122 7.90 -1.49 24.45
C THR A 122 9.09 -1.53 23.50
N TYR A 123 8.92 -1.03 22.28
CA TYR A 123 9.87 -1.25 21.18
C TYR A 123 10.67 -0.01 20.79
N ASN A 124 10.29 1.20 21.19
CA ASN A 124 11.08 2.38 20.88
C ASN A 124 12.48 2.30 21.52
N ASN A 125 13.50 2.80 20.83
CA ASN A 125 14.85 2.85 21.39
C ASN A 125 14.89 3.88 22.54
N MET A 126 15.49 3.53 23.68
CA MET A 126 15.70 4.51 24.75
C MET A 126 16.51 5.71 24.23
N GLY A 127 15.99 6.91 24.51
CA GLY A 127 16.53 8.19 24.01
C GLY A 127 15.95 8.66 22.68
N SER A 128 15.29 7.79 21.91
CA SER A 128 14.49 8.21 20.75
C SER A 128 13.17 8.84 21.21
N PRO A 129 12.66 9.86 20.51
CA PRO A 129 11.42 10.52 20.89
C PRO A 129 10.18 9.62 20.72
N ILE A 130 9.20 9.77 21.60
CA ILE A 130 7.83 9.27 21.42
C ILE A 130 6.90 10.47 21.33
N THR A 131 6.17 10.61 20.22
CA THR A 131 5.08 11.61 20.12
C THR A 131 3.73 10.91 20.26
N VAL A 132 2.80 11.55 20.97
CA VAL A 132 1.47 10.99 21.22
C VAL A 132 0.39 11.94 20.70
N ASN A 133 -0.26 11.56 19.60
CA ASN A 133 -1.38 12.31 19.01
C ASN A 133 -2.72 11.58 19.26
N GLY A 134 -3.80 12.05 18.62
CA GLY A 134 -5.12 11.45 18.69
C GLY A 134 -5.90 11.85 19.93
N PHE A 135 -7.12 11.36 20.07
CA PHE A 135 -7.94 11.61 21.27
C PHE A 135 -7.34 10.90 22.48
N LYS A 136 -7.12 11.64 23.57
CA LYS A 136 -6.59 11.10 24.82
C LYS A 136 -7.62 11.17 25.92
N ASP A 137 -7.93 10.04 26.53
CA ASP A 137 -8.59 10.00 27.81
C ASP A 137 -7.57 10.00 28.97
N LYS A 138 -8.07 10.07 30.20
CA LYS A 138 -7.25 10.11 31.40
C LYS A 138 -6.31 8.90 31.54
N GLU A 139 -6.74 7.72 31.10
CA GLU A 139 -5.90 6.52 31.13
C GLU A 139 -4.72 6.64 30.16
N MET A 140 -4.96 7.12 28.94
CA MET A 140 -3.89 7.35 27.96
C MET A 140 -2.90 8.43 28.44
N ILE A 141 -3.39 9.49 29.09
CA ILE A 141 -2.51 10.49 29.73
C ILE A 141 -1.69 9.83 30.84
N HIS A 142 -2.31 9.03 31.71
CA HIS A 142 -1.58 8.33 32.77
C HIS A 142 -0.50 7.37 32.21
N LEU A 143 -0.76 6.68 31.10
CA LEU A 143 0.26 5.89 30.38
C LEU A 143 1.44 6.76 29.92
N CYS A 144 1.21 8.01 29.52
CA CYS A 144 2.29 8.92 29.14
C CYS A 144 3.19 9.30 30.34
N PHE A 145 2.63 9.46 31.54
CA PHE A 145 3.40 9.66 32.78
C PHE A 145 4.21 8.41 33.16
N ILE A 146 3.64 7.23 32.95
CA ILE A 146 4.35 5.95 33.14
C ILE A 146 5.51 5.86 32.16
N ALA A 147 5.29 6.15 30.87
CA ALA A 147 6.33 6.14 29.85
C ALA A 147 7.48 7.12 30.18
N LYS A 148 7.14 8.34 30.63
CA LYS A 148 8.12 9.31 31.12
C LYS A 148 8.91 8.77 32.32
N SER A 149 8.24 8.13 33.27
CA SER A 149 8.86 7.51 34.44
C SER A 149 9.76 6.31 34.09
N MET A 150 9.50 5.64 32.96
CA MET A 150 10.39 4.61 32.39
C MET A 150 11.65 5.20 31.74
N GLY A 151 11.73 6.53 31.61
CA GLY A 151 12.86 7.25 31.00
C GLY A 151 12.70 7.52 29.50
N HIS A 152 11.51 7.36 28.93
CA HIS A 152 11.27 7.72 27.53
C HIS A 152 11.24 9.25 27.35
N ASP A 153 11.78 9.73 26.21
CA ASP A 153 11.61 11.10 25.75
C ASP A 153 10.23 11.24 25.09
N ILE A 154 9.20 11.39 25.91
CA ILE A 154 7.81 11.39 25.46
C ILE A 154 7.21 12.80 25.46
N THR A 155 6.54 13.14 24.35
CA THR A 155 5.82 14.41 24.15
C THR A 155 4.36 14.13 23.84
N VAL A 156 3.47 14.61 24.72
CA VAL A 156 2.02 14.54 24.55
C VAL A 156 1.55 15.74 23.74
N ILE A 157 1.00 15.47 22.55
CA ILE A 157 0.50 16.52 21.66
C ILE A 157 -0.95 16.81 21.98
N ILE A 158 -1.21 17.98 22.55
CA ILE A 158 -2.54 18.45 22.93
C ILE A 158 -3.35 18.84 21.70
N GLU A 159 -4.53 18.24 21.56
CA GLU A 159 -5.47 18.53 20.47
C GLU A 159 -6.67 19.38 20.91
N GLY A 160 -6.87 19.54 22.23
CA GLY A 160 -7.93 20.34 22.86
C GLY A 160 -7.60 20.71 24.31
N LEU A 161 -8.13 21.81 24.83
CA LEU A 161 -7.83 22.31 26.19
C LEU A 161 -8.14 21.29 27.29
N ASN A 162 -9.20 20.51 27.15
CA ASN A 162 -9.57 19.46 28.10
C ASN A 162 -8.44 18.43 28.31
N GLU A 163 -7.60 18.16 27.29
CA GLU A 163 -6.46 17.24 27.44
C GLU A 163 -5.38 17.84 28.35
N LEU A 164 -5.18 19.17 28.32
CA LEU A 164 -4.27 19.87 29.22
C LEU A 164 -4.80 19.87 30.66
N GLU A 165 -6.10 20.06 30.84
CA GLU A 165 -6.77 19.92 32.15
C GLU A 165 -6.60 18.50 32.71
N MET A 166 -6.73 17.47 31.88
CA MET A 166 -6.50 16.07 32.31
C MET A 166 -5.04 15.82 32.73
N ILE A 167 -4.06 16.45 32.08
CA ILE A 167 -2.65 16.39 32.54
C ILE A 167 -2.52 16.98 33.94
N LEU A 168 -3.17 18.11 34.21
CA LEU A 168 -3.18 18.73 35.55
C LEU A 168 -3.88 17.85 36.60
N GLU A 169 -4.94 17.15 36.23
CA GLU A 169 -5.58 16.18 37.13
C GLU A 169 -4.63 15.02 37.48
N VAL A 170 -3.99 14.42 36.48
CA VAL A 170 -3.06 13.30 36.68
C VAL A 170 -1.83 13.73 37.49
N LEU A 171 -1.36 14.96 37.31
CA LEU A 171 -0.32 15.57 38.16
C LEU A 171 -0.72 15.66 39.64
N LYS A 172 -1.98 15.95 39.93
CA LYS A 172 -2.48 16.03 41.32
C LYS A 172 -2.68 14.65 41.94
N GLU A 173 -3.02 13.66 41.12
CA GLU A 173 -3.30 12.29 41.57
C GLU A 173 -2.03 11.43 41.72
N THR A 174 -0.95 11.79 41.03
CA THR A 174 0.28 10.99 40.98
C THR A 174 1.48 11.77 41.50
N LYS A 175 2.56 11.05 41.82
CA LYS A 175 3.88 11.65 42.11
C LYS A 175 4.83 11.51 40.92
N MET A 176 4.31 11.17 39.74
CA MET A 176 5.10 10.91 38.54
C MET A 176 5.50 12.22 37.88
N GLU A 177 6.65 12.23 37.19
CA GLU A 177 7.06 13.38 36.39
C GLU A 177 6.15 13.50 35.17
N ALA A 178 5.70 14.73 34.87
CA ALA A 178 4.91 14.97 33.67
C ALA A 178 5.74 14.76 32.39
N PRO A 179 5.13 14.22 31.33
CA PRO A 179 5.75 14.17 30.01
C PRO A 179 5.91 15.59 29.44
N ASN A 180 6.73 15.72 28.39
CA ASN A 180 6.77 16.98 27.64
C ASN A 180 5.41 17.23 27.00
N ILE A 181 5.07 18.50 26.79
CA ILE A 181 3.81 18.91 26.15
C ILE A 181 4.13 19.55 24.80
N GLY A 182 3.32 19.18 23.79
CA GLY A 182 3.27 19.88 22.52
C GLY A 182 1.86 20.36 22.19
N LEU A 183 1.73 21.41 21.39
CA LEU A 183 0.43 21.95 20.97
C LEU A 183 0.18 21.67 19.50
N ARG A 184 -0.92 20.99 19.16
CA ARG A 184 -1.35 20.84 17.77
C ARG A 184 -2.02 22.12 17.30
N VAL A 185 -1.45 22.78 16.31
CA VAL A 185 -1.94 24.04 15.76
C VAL A 185 -2.98 23.77 14.68
N ARG A 186 -4.14 24.45 14.76
CA ARG A 186 -5.13 24.47 13.69
C ARG A 186 -4.79 25.55 12.67
N LEU A 187 -4.45 25.12 11.46
CA LEU A 187 -4.08 26.01 10.36
C LEU A 187 -5.31 26.63 9.70
N HIS A 188 -5.27 27.93 9.39
CA HIS A 188 -6.20 28.57 8.46
C HIS A 188 -5.98 28.11 7.03
N SER A 189 -4.75 27.70 6.71
CA SER A 189 -4.38 27.12 5.42
C SER A 189 -4.78 25.64 5.32
N GLY A 190 -5.81 25.34 4.53
CA GLY A 190 -6.22 23.95 4.24
C GLY A 190 -5.28 23.22 3.27
N GLY A 191 -5.27 21.89 3.38
CA GLY A 191 -4.68 20.98 2.38
C GLY A 191 -5.51 20.93 1.09
N SER A 192 -4.96 20.29 0.05
CA SER A 192 -5.66 20.05 -1.23
C SER A 192 -5.83 18.56 -1.49
N GLY A 193 -6.95 18.14 -2.10
CA GLY A 193 -7.23 16.74 -2.47
C GLY A 193 -8.15 16.01 -1.49
N VAL A 194 -8.22 14.68 -1.61
CA VAL A 194 -9.08 13.79 -0.80
C VAL A 194 -8.85 13.97 0.71
N TRP A 195 -7.62 14.30 1.10
CA TRP A 195 -7.20 14.51 2.48
C TRP A 195 -7.41 15.93 3.02
N ALA A 196 -8.11 16.82 2.29
CA ALA A 196 -8.33 18.20 2.71
C ALA A 196 -9.09 18.33 4.05
N LYS A 197 -9.87 17.31 4.44
CA LYS A 197 -10.59 17.29 5.74
C LYS A 197 -9.66 17.10 6.96
N SER A 198 -8.42 16.66 6.75
CA SER A 198 -7.44 16.41 7.82
C SER A 198 -6.60 17.63 8.20
N GLY A 199 -6.78 18.77 7.51
CA GLY A 199 -6.11 20.05 7.78
C GLY A 199 -7.02 21.25 7.45
N GLY A 200 -6.61 22.47 7.81
CA GLY A 200 -7.43 23.68 7.58
C GLY A 200 -8.38 24.05 8.74
N ILE A 201 -9.13 25.14 8.57
CA ILE A 201 -9.92 25.75 9.65
C ILE A 201 -11.08 24.86 10.13
N ASP A 202 -11.61 24.01 9.25
CA ASP A 202 -12.67 23.04 9.54
C ASP A 202 -12.13 21.68 10.03
N SER A 203 -10.82 21.58 10.30
CA SER A 203 -10.20 20.39 10.88
C SER A 203 -10.83 20.06 12.24
N LYS A 204 -11.13 18.77 12.46
CA LYS A 204 -11.64 18.25 13.74
C LYS A 204 -10.62 18.37 14.89
N PHE A 205 -9.35 18.53 14.58
CA PHE A 205 -8.25 18.48 15.55
C PHE A 205 -7.36 19.72 15.47
N GLY A 206 -6.83 20.11 16.63
CA GLY A 206 -5.90 21.21 16.80
C GLY A 206 -6.56 22.46 17.40
N LEU A 207 -5.73 23.24 18.08
CA LEU A 207 -6.09 24.46 18.79
C LEU A 207 -6.08 25.66 17.84
N THR A 208 -7.10 26.51 17.97
CA THR A 208 -7.12 27.86 17.40
C THR A 208 -6.07 28.76 18.04
N SER A 209 -5.79 29.91 17.42
CA SER A 209 -4.96 30.94 18.03
C SER A 209 -5.45 31.35 19.43
N THR A 210 -6.76 31.40 19.65
CA THR A 210 -7.34 31.69 20.98
C THR A 210 -7.04 30.57 21.97
N GLU A 211 -7.34 29.33 21.61
CA GLU A 211 -7.09 28.18 22.47
C GLU A 211 -5.59 27.94 22.73
N ILE A 212 -4.71 28.33 21.80
CA ILE A 212 -3.25 28.28 22.01
C ILE A 212 -2.83 29.27 23.10
N LEU A 213 -3.38 30.49 23.10
CA LEU A 213 -3.11 31.47 24.15
C LEU A 213 -3.66 31.01 25.48
N GLU A 214 -4.91 30.54 25.51
CA GLU A 214 -5.55 29.98 26.71
C GLU A 214 -4.77 28.77 27.26
N ALA A 215 -4.27 27.88 26.39
CA ALA A 215 -3.43 26.76 26.80
C ALA A 215 -2.12 27.23 27.43
N PHE A 216 -1.48 28.25 26.86
CA PHE A 216 -0.23 28.79 27.40
C PHE A 216 -0.45 29.52 28.73
N GLU A 217 -1.51 30.31 28.85
CA GLU A 217 -1.92 30.96 30.11
C GLU A 217 -2.19 29.92 31.19
N LEU A 218 -2.96 28.87 30.88
CA LEU A 218 -3.23 27.76 31.81
C LEU A 218 -1.94 27.05 32.25
N MET A 219 -0.98 26.87 31.36
CA MET A 219 0.34 26.32 31.71
C MET A 219 1.10 27.25 32.68
N GLN A 220 1.10 28.56 32.43
CA GLN A 220 1.76 29.54 33.30
C GLN A 220 1.13 29.61 34.70
N GLU A 221 -0.19 29.56 34.78
CA GLU A 221 -0.93 29.56 36.06
C GLU A 221 -0.60 28.34 36.94
N ASN A 222 -0.17 27.24 36.32
CA ASN A 222 0.15 25.98 36.99
C ASN A 222 1.65 25.62 36.97
N GLU A 223 2.53 26.57 36.61
CA GLU A 223 3.99 26.39 36.55
C GLU A 223 4.44 25.24 35.61
N LEU A 224 3.72 25.02 34.50
CA LEU A 224 3.99 23.98 33.49
C LEU A 224 4.56 24.52 32.19
N GLU A 225 4.81 25.83 32.06
CA GLU A 225 5.26 26.45 30.82
C GLU A 225 6.60 25.91 30.30
N ASP A 226 7.43 25.37 31.20
CA ASP A 226 8.70 24.74 30.86
C ASP A 226 8.54 23.32 30.26
N LEU A 227 7.35 22.71 30.36
CA LEU A 227 7.03 21.45 29.70
C LEU A 227 6.64 21.64 28.22
N LEU A 228 6.26 22.87 27.82
CA LEU A 228 5.95 23.17 26.43
C LEU A 228 7.23 23.18 25.59
N THR A 229 7.43 22.13 24.80
CA THR A 229 8.66 21.93 24.02
C THR A 229 8.44 21.91 22.51
N MET A 230 7.20 21.69 22.07
CA MET A 230 6.88 21.44 20.65
C MET A 230 5.59 22.13 20.21
N ILE A 231 5.55 22.61 18.97
CA ILE A 231 4.28 22.76 18.24
C ILE A 231 4.19 21.69 17.14
N HIS A 232 2.99 21.23 16.85
CA HIS A 232 2.72 20.22 15.83
C HIS A 232 1.66 20.73 14.86
N PHE A 233 1.78 20.41 13.58
CA PHE A 233 0.68 20.58 12.62
C PHE A 233 0.67 19.42 11.63
N HIS A 234 -0.51 19.19 11.02
CA HIS A 234 -0.69 18.15 10.03
C HIS A 234 -1.51 18.68 8.85
N ILE A 235 -1.00 18.53 7.63
CA ILE A 235 -1.64 19.04 6.40
C ILE A 235 -2.50 17.95 5.73
N GLY A 236 -2.26 16.67 6.06
CA GLY A 236 -2.84 15.50 5.41
C GLY A 236 -1.77 14.58 4.79
N SER A 237 -2.18 13.41 4.31
CA SER A 237 -1.29 12.44 3.65
C SER A 237 -1.14 12.74 2.15
N ALA A 238 -0.03 12.28 1.55
CA ALA A 238 0.20 12.25 0.10
C ALA A 238 -0.02 13.59 -0.64
N MET A 239 0.83 14.58 -0.38
CA MET A 239 0.80 15.84 -1.13
C MET A 239 1.50 15.70 -2.48
N ASN A 240 0.85 16.09 -3.58
CA ASN A 240 1.45 16.06 -4.92
C ASN A 240 2.28 17.31 -5.24
N THR A 241 2.00 18.44 -4.57
CA THR A 241 2.71 19.71 -4.77
C THR A 241 3.22 20.27 -3.43
N ILE A 242 4.31 21.04 -3.49
CA ILE A 242 4.96 21.61 -2.30
C ILE A 242 4.24 22.84 -1.72
N LYS A 243 3.37 23.49 -2.50
CA LYS A 243 2.76 24.79 -2.16
C LYS A 243 1.95 24.79 -0.85
N PRO A 244 1.09 23.79 -0.55
CA PRO A 244 0.35 23.77 0.71
C PRO A 244 1.28 23.68 1.93
N LEU A 245 2.41 22.96 1.80
CA LEU A 245 3.41 22.81 2.86
C LEU A 245 4.05 24.14 3.19
N LYS A 246 4.48 24.90 2.17
CA LYS A 246 5.06 26.24 2.39
C LYS A 246 4.09 27.18 3.11
N LYS A 247 2.79 27.08 2.82
CA LYS A 247 1.77 27.93 3.46
C LYS A 247 1.61 27.57 4.94
N ALA A 248 1.47 26.28 5.24
CA ALA A 248 1.39 25.76 6.60
C ALA A 248 2.65 26.06 7.43
N LEU A 249 3.84 25.81 6.86
CA LEU A 249 5.12 26.10 7.50
C LEU A 249 5.27 27.56 7.88
N ARG A 250 4.84 28.49 7.02
CA ARG A 250 4.90 29.93 7.34
C ARG A 250 3.99 30.28 8.50
N GLU A 251 2.77 29.77 8.48
CA GLU A 251 1.78 29.99 9.53
C GLU A 251 2.28 29.42 10.87
N SER A 252 2.68 28.15 10.91
CA SER A 252 3.20 27.51 12.13
C SER A 252 4.54 28.09 12.59
N GLY A 253 5.43 28.46 11.66
CA GLY A 253 6.70 29.11 12.01
C GLY A 253 6.49 30.44 12.72
N HIS A 254 5.50 31.23 12.29
CA HIS A 254 5.13 32.46 13.00
C HIS A 254 4.51 32.17 14.38
N ILE A 255 3.64 31.17 14.49
CA ILE A 255 3.05 30.77 15.79
C ILE A 255 4.14 30.34 16.78
N TYR A 256 5.11 29.53 16.34
CA TYR A 256 6.27 29.17 17.15
C TYR A 256 7.03 30.41 17.66
N ALA A 257 7.30 31.36 16.78
CA ALA A 257 8.04 32.56 17.13
C ALA A 257 7.26 33.46 18.10
N GLU A 258 5.96 33.64 17.90
CA GLU A 258 5.11 34.41 18.83
C GLU A 258 5.01 33.73 20.20
N LEU A 259 4.85 32.40 20.28
CA LEU A 259 4.87 31.68 21.56
C LEU A 259 6.21 31.82 22.30
N LYS A 260 7.34 31.75 21.58
CA LYS A 260 8.67 32.02 22.16
C LYS A 260 8.74 33.45 22.73
N ASN A 261 8.24 34.44 22.00
CA ASN A 261 8.22 35.84 22.43
C ASN A 261 7.28 36.08 23.62
N LEU A 262 6.19 35.31 23.74
CA LEU A 262 5.28 35.34 24.88
C LEU A 262 5.87 34.72 26.15
N GLY A 263 6.97 33.98 26.04
CA GLY A 263 7.71 33.44 27.19
C GLY A 263 7.83 31.93 27.23
N ALA A 264 7.41 31.19 26.20
CA ALA A 264 7.61 29.74 26.10
C ALA A 264 9.09 29.40 25.86
N LYS A 265 9.94 29.55 26.89
CA LYS A 265 11.41 29.47 26.76
C LYS A 265 11.89 28.11 26.27
N LYS A 266 11.25 27.04 26.73
CA LYS A 266 11.61 25.64 26.43
C LYS A 266 11.05 25.13 25.09
N LEU A 267 10.14 25.88 24.46
CA LEU A 267 9.63 25.59 23.13
C LEU A 267 10.80 25.64 22.14
N ASN A 268 11.15 24.51 21.54
CA ASN A 268 12.35 24.41 20.71
C ASN A 268 12.15 23.53 19.48
N SER A 269 10.94 23.02 19.25
CA SER A 269 10.67 22.05 18.19
C SER A 269 9.39 22.39 17.41
N ILE A 270 9.43 22.17 16.10
CA ILE A 270 8.26 22.17 15.23
C ILE A 270 8.16 20.79 14.59
N ASN A 271 7.06 20.09 14.85
CA ASN A 271 6.68 18.87 14.15
C ASN A 271 5.76 19.21 12.99
N ILE A 272 6.24 18.95 11.78
CA ILE A 272 5.52 19.25 10.53
C ILE A 272 4.53 18.15 10.13
N GLY A 273 4.43 17.09 10.94
CA GLY A 273 3.60 15.93 10.66
C GLY A 273 4.14 15.09 9.50
N GLY A 274 3.25 14.27 8.94
CA GLY A 274 3.47 13.58 7.66
C GLY A 274 3.21 14.47 6.44
N GLY A 275 2.90 13.85 5.30
CA GLY A 275 2.52 14.55 4.06
C GLY A 275 3.51 14.41 2.91
N LEU A 276 4.73 13.93 3.19
CA LEU A 276 5.68 13.52 2.17
C LEU A 276 5.09 12.37 1.33
N SER A 277 4.95 12.59 0.03
CA SER A 277 4.33 11.63 -0.89
C SER A 277 5.32 10.62 -1.46
N VAL A 278 4.74 9.51 -1.92
CA VAL A 278 5.38 8.41 -2.64
C VAL A 278 4.87 8.43 -4.08
N GLU A 279 5.74 8.13 -5.03
CA GLU A 279 5.35 7.99 -6.43
C GLU A 279 4.74 6.60 -6.65
N TYR A 280 3.43 6.56 -6.88
CA TYR A 280 2.68 5.30 -7.08
C TYR A 280 2.36 5.03 -8.55
N SER A 281 2.35 6.05 -9.40
CA SER A 281 1.91 5.86 -10.77
C SER A 281 2.98 5.15 -11.60
N ALA A 282 2.54 4.17 -12.37
CA ALA A 282 3.35 3.47 -13.37
C ALA A 282 3.37 4.17 -14.74
N TYR A 283 2.64 5.29 -14.88
CA TYR A 283 2.38 5.91 -16.18
C TYR A 283 2.98 7.31 -16.27
N GLU A 284 2.69 8.18 -15.31
CA GLU A 284 3.15 9.56 -15.29
C GLU A 284 3.60 9.96 -13.89
N GLN A 285 4.51 10.93 -13.77
CA GLN A 285 4.91 11.44 -12.47
C GLN A 285 3.76 12.21 -11.84
N SER A 286 3.34 11.77 -10.65
CA SER A 286 2.28 12.40 -9.86
C SER A 286 2.83 13.32 -8.77
N ARG A 287 4.10 13.15 -8.38
CA ARG A 287 4.80 13.99 -7.40
C ARG A 287 5.65 15.06 -8.10
N PHE A 288 5.32 16.32 -7.89
CA PHE A 288 6.00 17.48 -8.51
C PHE A 288 7.04 18.16 -7.61
N TYR A 289 7.66 17.41 -6.70
CA TYR A 289 8.77 17.90 -5.89
C TYR A 289 9.68 16.73 -5.50
N SER A 290 10.94 17.05 -5.25
CA SER A 290 11.91 16.07 -4.73
C SER A 290 11.97 16.11 -3.20
N LEU A 291 12.50 15.06 -2.57
CA LEU A 291 12.80 15.08 -1.14
C LEU A 291 13.78 16.21 -0.77
N ALA A 292 14.73 16.52 -1.66
CA ALA A 292 15.71 17.60 -1.45
C ALA A 292 15.03 18.98 -1.47
N GLU A 293 14.09 19.20 -2.39
CA GLU A 293 13.27 20.41 -2.41
C GLU A 293 12.42 20.51 -1.14
N PHE A 294 11.75 19.42 -0.75
CA PHE A 294 10.95 19.35 0.48
C PHE A 294 11.77 19.74 1.71
N ALA A 295 12.94 19.13 1.91
CA ALA A 295 13.82 19.42 3.03
C ALA A 295 14.34 20.87 3.01
N SER A 296 14.73 21.36 1.83
CA SER A 296 15.26 22.71 1.66
C SER A 296 14.21 23.77 1.95
N ASP A 297 12.97 23.56 1.49
CA ASP A 297 11.87 24.48 1.74
C ASP A 297 11.47 24.55 3.22
N VAL A 298 11.50 23.41 3.92
CA VAL A 298 11.27 23.38 5.38
C VAL A 298 12.37 24.16 6.10
N VAL A 299 13.64 23.82 5.87
CA VAL A 299 14.79 24.43 6.55
C VAL A 299 14.86 25.93 6.26
N PHE A 300 14.77 26.32 4.99
CA PHE A 300 14.86 27.72 4.58
C PHE A 300 13.73 28.57 5.17
N THR A 301 12.49 28.08 5.11
CA THR A 301 11.33 28.84 5.61
C THR A 301 11.42 29.08 7.12
N LEU A 302 11.76 28.04 7.89
CA LEU A 302 11.88 28.17 9.34
C LEU A 302 13.07 29.05 9.74
N LYS A 303 14.19 28.97 9.00
CA LYS A 303 15.35 29.85 9.21
C LYS A 303 14.99 31.31 9.03
N ASP A 304 14.32 31.63 7.93
CA ASP A 304 13.98 33.01 7.57
C ASP A 304 13.04 33.61 8.63
N ILE A 305 12.04 32.85 9.07
CA ILE A 305 11.09 33.29 10.10
C ILE A 305 11.80 33.48 11.46
N ALA A 306 12.64 32.53 11.87
CA ALA A 306 13.37 32.63 13.13
C ALA A 306 14.27 33.87 13.16
N ARG A 307 15.01 34.12 12.06
CA ARG A 307 15.83 35.31 11.88
C ARG A 307 15.00 36.59 11.91
N GLN A 308 13.88 36.63 11.19
CA GLN A 308 13.00 37.80 11.11
C GLN A 308 12.44 38.17 12.49
N LYS A 309 12.07 37.16 13.28
CA LYS A 309 11.43 37.33 14.59
C LYS A 309 12.41 37.41 15.76
N GLY A 310 13.70 37.18 15.50
CA GLY A 310 14.74 37.23 16.54
C GLY A 310 14.66 36.09 17.55
N VAL A 311 14.15 34.92 17.14
CA VAL A 311 14.02 33.72 17.99
C VAL A 311 15.00 32.64 17.55
N GLU A 312 15.22 31.65 18.42
CA GLU A 312 16.04 30.47 18.10
C GLU A 312 15.39 29.61 17.01
N GLU A 313 16.22 29.16 16.07
CA GLU A 313 15.82 28.22 15.01
C GLU A 313 15.35 26.88 15.64
N PRO A 314 14.10 26.44 15.40
CA PRO A 314 13.57 25.23 16.02
C PRO A 314 14.20 23.96 15.49
N ASN A 315 14.25 22.91 16.30
CA ASN A 315 14.40 21.54 15.82
C ASN A 315 13.21 21.18 14.93
N ILE A 316 13.48 20.43 13.86
CA ILE A 316 12.49 20.00 12.87
C ILE A 316 12.15 18.54 13.16
N PHE A 317 10.86 18.24 13.29
CA PHE A 317 10.33 16.89 13.39
C PHE A 317 9.44 16.58 12.19
N THR A 318 9.49 15.34 11.67
CA THR A 318 8.56 14.84 10.66
C THR A 318 8.04 13.45 11.00
N GLU A 319 6.82 13.16 10.54
CA GLU A 319 6.10 11.91 10.72
C GLU A 319 5.84 11.22 9.37
N SER A 320 6.87 11.18 8.50
CA SER A 320 6.77 10.73 7.10
C SER A 320 6.65 9.19 6.96
N GLY A 321 5.65 8.58 7.60
CA GLY A 321 5.49 7.12 7.65
C GLY A 321 5.30 6.46 6.28
N ARG A 322 4.39 6.98 5.43
CA ARG A 322 4.11 6.44 4.08
C ARG A 322 5.39 6.36 3.23
N PHE A 323 6.23 7.40 3.27
CA PHE A 323 7.50 7.45 2.57
C PHE A 323 8.48 6.36 3.02
N ILE A 324 8.52 6.07 4.32
CA ILE A 324 9.42 5.06 4.89
C ILE A 324 8.99 3.64 4.55
N SER A 325 7.68 3.35 4.58
CA SER A 325 7.18 1.98 4.54
C SER A 325 6.74 1.51 3.15
N ALA A 326 6.22 2.39 2.28
CA ALA A 326 5.55 1.99 1.04
C ALA A 326 6.38 1.01 0.18
N ALA A 327 7.58 1.41 -0.24
CA ALA A 327 8.44 0.62 -1.13
C ALA A 327 9.05 -0.63 -0.47
N SER A 328 8.88 -0.79 0.84
CA SER A 328 9.51 -1.90 1.58
C SER A 328 8.76 -3.22 1.51
N THR A 329 7.57 -3.25 0.89
CA THR A 329 6.77 -4.47 0.75
C THR A 329 6.30 -4.65 -0.68
N VAL A 330 6.35 -5.88 -1.17
CA VAL A 330 5.80 -6.31 -2.46
C VAL A 330 4.87 -7.49 -2.22
N LEU A 331 3.63 -7.38 -2.69
CA LEU A 331 2.70 -8.51 -2.74
C LEU A 331 2.93 -9.25 -4.05
N ILE A 332 3.27 -10.53 -3.99
CA ILE A 332 3.36 -11.42 -5.15
C ILE A 332 2.16 -12.35 -5.13
N THR A 333 1.46 -12.48 -6.26
CA THR A 333 0.36 -13.44 -6.41
C THR A 333 0.52 -14.25 -7.70
N PRO A 334 0.25 -15.56 -7.67
CA PRO A 334 0.19 -16.38 -8.88
C PRO A 334 -1.12 -16.11 -9.64
N VAL A 335 -1.03 -16.16 -10.96
CA VAL A 335 -2.21 -16.21 -11.84
C VAL A 335 -2.72 -17.65 -11.86
N LEU A 336 -3.98 -17.83 -11.48
CA LEU A 336 -4.65 -19.12 -11.43
C LEU A 336 -5.22 -19.51 -12.78
N GLU A 337 -5.87 -18.55 -13.44
CA GLU A 337 -6.66 -18.82 -14.64
C GLU A 337 -6.69 -17.60 -15.57
N LEU A 338 -6.76 -17.88 -16.88
CA LEU A 338 -7.03 -16.89 -17.92
C LEU A 338 -8.37 -17.23 -18.54
N PHE A 339 -9.37 -16.35 -18.40
CA PHE A 339 -10.71 -16.63 -18.95
C PHE A 339 -10.77 -16.58 -20.49
N SER A 340 -9.70 -16.16 -21.16
CA SER A 340 -9.59 -16.23 -22.63
C SER A 340 -9.32 -17.67 -23.12
N ALA A 341 -8.81 -18.55 -22.26
CA ALA A 341 -8.39 -19.91 -22.63
C ALA A 341 -9.58 -20.81 -23.01
N GLU A 342 -10.80 -20.45 -22.61
CA GLU A 342 -12.02 -21.16 -22.96
C GLU A 342 -12.39 -21.03 -24.45
N TYR A 343 -11.80 -20.06 -25.16
CA TYR A 343 -12.15 -19.74 -26.55
C TYR A 343 -11.14 -20.29 -27.58
N GLU A 344 -10.53 -21.43 -27.32
CA GLU A 344 -9.63 -22.10 -28.28
C GLU A 344 -10.38 -22.91 -29.35
N LEU A 345 -9.78 -23.01 -30.55
CA LEU A 345 -10.44 -23.63 -31.72
C LEU A 345 -10.76 -25.11 -31.54
N ASP A 346 -10.04 -25.81 -30.66
CA ASP A 346 -10.26 -27.21 -30.32
C ASP A 346 -11.52 -27.45 -29.48
N HIS A 347 -12.12 -26.38 -28.93
CA HIS A 347 -13.40 -26.43 -28.23
C HIS A 347 -14.63 -26.28 -29.14
N LEU A 348 -14.45 -26.03 -30.45
CA LEU A 348 -15.55 -25.93 -31.40
C LEU A 348 -16.33 -27.24 -31.51
N ARG A 349 -17.65 -27.15 -31.39
CA ARG A 349 -18.61 -28.25 -31.51
C ARG A 349 -19.48 -28.04 -32.73
N LEU A 350 -18.86 -28.10 -33.91
CA LEU A 350 -19.56 -27.90 -35.18
C LEU A 350 -20.47 -29.08 -35.49
N LYS A 351 -21.71 -28.78 -35.90
CA LYS A 351 -22.71 -29.76 -36.32
C LYS A 351 -22.60 -30.00 -37.83
N GLU A 352 -23.31 -31.02 -38.33
CA GLU A 352 -23.47 -31.23 -39.77
C GLU A 352 -24.17 -30.03 -40.46
N VAL A 353 -25.09 -29.38 -39.75
CA VAL A 353 -25.78 -28.17 -40.18
C VAL A 353 -25.73 -27.15 -39.06
N ASN A 354 -24.93 -26.10 -39.23
CA ASN A 354 -24.86 -24.95 -38.32
C ASN A 354 -25.74 -23.80 -38.85
N PRO A 355 -26.17 -22.87 -37.98
CA PRO A 355 -26.81 -21.63 -38.43
C PRO A 355 -25.95 -20.88 -39.46
N PRO A 356 -26.54 -20.20 -40.47
CA PRO A 356 -25.79 -19.48 -41.50
C PRO A 356 -24.74 -18.51 -40.94
N LEU A 357 -25.09 -17.77 -39.88
CA LEU A 357 -24.18 -16.81 -39.21
C LEU A 357 -22.94 -17.49 -38.59
N ILE A 358 -23.04 -18.76 -38.16
CA ILE A 358 -21.87 -19.52 -37.66
C ILE A 358 -20.95 -19.88 -38.83
N GLU A 359 -21.50 -20.25 -39.99
CA GLU A 359 -20.69 -20.51 -41.18
C GLU A 359 -20.03 -19.22 -41.70
N GLU A 360 -20.75 -18.10 -41.67
CA GLU A 360 -20.19 -16.77 -41.98
C GLU A 360 -19.02 -16.44 -41.05
N LEU A 361 -19.15 -16.65 -39.73
CA LEU A 361 -18.04 -16.49 -38.78
C LEU A 361 -16.84 -17.39 -39.13
N ARG A 362 -17.07 -18.64 -39.56
CA ARG A 362 -15.99 -19.54 -39.99
C ARG A 362 -15.29 -19.01 -41.25
N GLU A 363 -16.04 -18.48 -42.21
CA GLU A 363 -15.51 -17.87 -43.42
C GLU A 363 -14.68 -16.62 -43.10
N LEU A 364 -15.20 -15.73 -42.24
CA LEU A 364 -14.47 -14.57 -41.74
C LEU A 364 -13.15 -14.98 -41.09
N PHE A 365 -13.16 -16.00 -40.22
CA PHE A 365 -11.95 -16.49 -39.58
C PHE A 365 -10.94 -17.03 -40.60
N LYS A 366 -11.39 -17.85 -41.55
CA LYS A 366 -10.52 -18.50 -42.54
C LYS A 366 -9.90 -17.50 -43.51
N ASP A 367 -10.70 -16.60 -44.06
CA ASP A 367 -10.34 -15.72 -45.18
C ASP A 367 -9.73 -14.38 -44.73
N MET A 368 -9.54 -14.20 -43.42
CA MET A 368 -8.95 -12.98 -42.87
C MET A 368 -7.54 -12.70 -43.39
N THR A 369 -7.34 -11.47 -43.82
CA THR A 369 -6.05 -10.91 -44.23
C THR A 369 -5.81 -9.56 -43.55
N LYS A 370 -4.57 -9.07 -43.52
CA LYS A 370 -4.22 -7.77 -42.90
C LYS A 370 -5.09 -6.61 -43.40
N LYS A 371 -5.48 -6.59 -44.69
CA LYS A 371 -6.32 -5.54 -45.27
C LYS A 371 -7.77 -5.59 -44.79
N LYS A 372 -8.32 -6.79 -44.56
CA LYS A 372 -9.71 -7.01 -44.16
C LYS A 372 -9.88 -7.20 -42.65
N ALA A 373 -8.79 -7.20 -41.88
CA ALA A 373 -8.81 -7.56 -40.46
C ALA A 373 -9.78 -6.68 -39.63
N TYR A 374 -9.83 -5.37 -39.88
CA TYR A 374 -10.77 -4.47 -39.20
C TYR A 374 -12.23 -4.75 -39.57
N GLU A 375 -12.52 -4.93 -40.86
CA GLU A 375 -13.86 -5.22 -41.39
C GLU A 375 -14.38 -6.53 -40.80
N PHE A 376 -13.60 -7.62 -40.95
CA PHE A 376 -13.98 -8.95 -40.47
C PHE A 376 -14.12 -9.01 -38.95
N MET A 377 -13.35 -8.20 -38.23
CA MET A 377 -13.50 -8.08 -36.78
C MET A 377 -14.84 -7.43 -36.42
N HIS A 378 -15.22 -6.32 -37.05
CA HIS A 378 -16.53 -5.69 -36.81
C HIS A 378 -17.69 -6.62 -37.19
N ASP A 379 -17.61 -7.24 -38.37
CA ASP A 379 -18.64 -8.19 -38.83
C ASP A 379 -18.82 -9.34 -37.83
N SER A 380 -17.73 -9.85 -37.26
CA SER A 380 -17.81 -10.93 -36.27
C SER A 380 -18.47 -10.53 -34.94
N ILE A 381 -18.37 -9.25 -34.56
CA ILE A 381 -19.03 -8.71 -33.37
C ILE A 381 -20.53 -8.58 -33.64
N ASP A 382 -20.90 -8.02 -34.79
CA ASP A 382 -22.31 -7.88 -35.20
C ASP A 382 -23.00 -9.25 -35.34
N HIS A 383 -22.30 -10.25 -35.89
CA HIS A 383 -22.78 -11.63 -35.97
C HIS A 383 -22.94 -12.27 -34.59
N LEU A 384 -22.01 -12.02 -33.65
CA LEU A 384 -22.12 -12.49 -32.28
C LEU A 384 -23.36 -11.90 -31.60
N GLU A 385 -23.59 -10.59 -31.70
CA GLU A 385 -24.78 -9.94 -31.13
C GLU A 385 -26.09 -10.52 -31.71
N SER A 386 -26.10 -10.77 -33.02
CA SER A 386 -27.23 -11.40 -33.71
C SER A 386 -27.48 -12.82 -33.20
N LEU A 387 -26.42 -13.62 -33.06
CA LEU A 387 -26.50 -14.99 -32.55
C LEU A 387 -26.93 -15.03 -31.07
N LEU A 388 -26.45 -14.12 -30.23
CA LEU A 388 -26.90 -13.98 -28.84
C LEU A 388 -28.39 -13.62 -28.77
N THR A 389 -28.86 -12.70 -29.62
CA THR A 389 -30.28 -12.37 -29.73
C THR A 389 -31.12 -13.58 -30.16
N LEU A 390 -30.63 -14.37 -31.12
CA LEU A 390 -31.29 -15.61 -31.55
C LEU A 390 -31.32 -16.66 -30.43
N PHE A 391 -30.27 -16.74 -29.61
CA PHE A 391 -30.23 -17.62 -28.45
C PHE A 391 -31.28 -17.23 -27.41
N ASP A 392 -31.38 -15.94 -27.08
CA ASP A 392 -32.36 -15.40 -26.12
C ASP A 392 -33.81 -15.65 -26.57
N LEU A 393 -34.03 -15.65 -27.88
CA LEU A 393 -35.33 -15.97 -28.50
C LEU A 393 -35.57 -17.48 -28.68
N GLY A 394 -34.59 -18.33 -28.36
CA GLY A 394 -34.69 -19.79 -28.45
C GLY A 394 -34.55 -20.38 -29.86
N TYR A 395 -33.99 -19.63 -30.82
CA TYR A 395 -33.80 -20.08 -32.20
C TYR A 395 -32.53 -20.90 -32.44
N ILE A 396 -31.51 -20.75 -31.59
CA ILE A 396 -30.27 -21.53 -31.63
C ILE A 396 -30.01 -22.16 -30.26
N ASP A 397 -29.21 -23.23 -30.23
CA ASP A 397 -28.89 -23.92 -28.98
C ASP A 397 -27.57 -23.44 -28.35
N LEU A 398 -27.25 -24.02 -27.20
CA LEU A 398 -26.05 -23.69 -26.44
C LEU A 398 -24.75 -24.02 -27.20
N GLN A 399 -24.77 -25.04 -28.08
CA GLN A 399 -23.58 -25.37 -28.88
C GLN A 399 -23.33 -24.29 -29.95
N ASP A 400 -24.39 -23.78 -30.57
CA ASP A 400 -24.27 -22.68 -31.55
C ASP A 400 -23.78 -21.40 -30.88
N ARG A 401 -24.34 -21.04 -29.71
CA ARG A 401 -23.86 -19.91 -28.91
C ARG A 401 -22.38 -20.06 -28.55
N SER A 402 -21.97 -21.23 -28.07
CA SER A 402 -20.57 -21.52 -27.74
C SER A 402 -19.67 -21.41 -28.97
N ASN A 403 -20.07 -21.94 -30.13
CA ASN A 403 -19.32 -21.81 -31.37
C ASN A 403 -19.19 -20.34 -31.81
N ALA A 404 -20.25 -19.54 -31.65
CA ALA A 404 -20.23 -18.11 -31.95
C ALA A 404 -19.18 -17.37 -31.10
N GLU A 405 -19.23 -17.57 -29.78
CA GLU A 405 -18.30 -16.96 -28.83
C GLU A 405 -16.84 -17.34 -29.15
N ILE A 406 -16.56 -18.64 -29.39
CA ILE A 406 -15.23 -19.13 -29.76
C ILE A 406 -14.74 -18.52 -31.08
N LEU A 407 -15.56 -18.56 -32.14
CA LEU A 407 -15.16 -18.05 -33.46
C LEU A 407 -14.92 -16.55 -33.43
N THR A 408 -15.82 -15.75 -32.85
CA THR A 408 -15.66 -14.30 -32.74
C THR A 408 -14.38 -13.95 -31.95
N HIS A 409 -14.11 -14.64 -30.84
CA HIS A 409 -12.87 -14.43 -30.08
C HIS A 409 -11.61 -14.75 -30.90
N GLN A 410 -11.63 -15.84 -31.67
CA GLN A 410 -10.50 -16.25 -32.52
C GLN A 410 -10.29 -15.32 -33.72
N ILE A 411 -11.38 -14.81 -34.33
CA ILE A 411 -11.32 -13.77 -35.37
C ILE A 411 -10.64 -12.53 -34.83
N ILE A 412 -11.07 -12.06 -33.66
CA ILE A 412 -10.48 -10.92 -32.98
C ILE A 412 -8.98 -11.12 -32.71
N LYS A 413 -8.61 -12.27 -32.12
CA LYS A 413 -7.21 -12.64 -31.83
C LYS A 413 -6.34 -12.65 -33.10
N LYS A 414 -6.87 -13.23 -34.19
CA LYS A 414 -6.21 -13.26 -35.50
C LYS A 414 -6.10 -11.86 -36.12
N ALA A 415 -7.11 -11.02 -35.96
CA ALA A 415 -7.11 -9.64 -36.46
C ALA A 415 -6.00 -8.81 -35.80
N ILE A 416 -5.90 -8.83 -34.47
CA ILE A 416 -4.82 -8.14 -33.72
C ILE A 416 -3.45 -8.61 -34.21
N SER A 417 -3.26 -9.93 -34.35
CA SER A 417 -2.00 -10.50 -34.82
C SER A 417 -1.62 -10.03 -36.23
N LEU A 418 -2.56 -10.04 -37.17
CA LEU A 418 -2.34 -9.63 -38.56
C LEU A 418 -2.12 -8.14 -38.74
N LEU A 419 -2.81 -7.31 -37.94
CA LEU A 419 -2.66 -5.87 -37.99
C LEU A 419 -1.26 -5.43 -37.55
N GLN A 420 -0.50 -6.29 -36.87
CA GLN A 420 0.86 -5.97 -36.37
C GLN A 420 0.86 -4.61 -35.70
N VAL A 421 -0.08 -4.40 -34.77
CA VAL A 421 -0.28 -3.09 -34.16
C VAL A 421 0.97 -2.74 -33.34
N ASP A 422 1.90 -2.07 -34.00
CA ASP A 422 3.21 -1.70 -33.48
C ASP A 422 3.13 -0.45 -32.60
N ASP A 423 2.07 0.34 -32.79
CA ASP A 423 1.76 1.55 -32.02
C ASP A 423 0.81 1.24 -30.85
N TYR A 424 1.24 1.61 -29.64
CA TYR A 424 0.46 1.50 -28.40
C TYR A 424 -0.84 2.32 -28.46
N GLU A 425 -0.83 3.44 -29.20
CA GLU A 425 -2.01 4.30 -29.38
C GLU A 425 -3.04 3.68 -30.33
N GLU A 426 -2.61 2.84 -31.27
CA GLU A 426 -3.51 2.10 -32.15
C GLU A 426 -4.11 0.91 -31.39
N LEU A 427 -3.33 0.21 -30.54
CA LEU A 427 -3.81 -0.84 -29.61
C LEU A 427 -4.94 -0.34 -28.70
N LYS A 428 -4.79 0.85 -28.12
CA LYS A 428 -5.83 1.50 -27.27
C LYS A 428 -7.18 1.68 -27.99
N ARG A 429 -7.22 1.77 -29.32
CA ARG A 429 -8.47 1.93 -30.08
C ARG A 429 -9.28 0.63 -30.19
N PHE A 430 -8.65 -0.52 -30.00
CA PHE A 430 -9.29 -1.84 -30.11
C PHE A 430 -9.93 -2.32 -28.78
N ASP A 431 -9.67 -1.62 -27.67
CA ASP A 431 -9.50 -2.29 -26.37
C ASP A 431 -10.59 -2.02 -25.32
N LYS A 432 -11.86 -2.17 -25.72
CA LYS A 432 -12.98 -2.34 -24.78
C LYS A 432 -13.59 -3.74 -24.78
N ASN A 433 -13.50 -4.47 -25.89
CA ASN A 433 -14.20 -5.75 -26.08
C ASN A 433 -13.28 -6.98 -26.00
N ILE A 434 -11.97 -6.79 -25.86
CA ILE A 434 -10.95 -7.85 -26.00
C ILE A 434 -10.04 -7.87 -24.76
N GLN A 435 -10.66 -7.76 -23.59
CA GLN A 435 -9.93 -7.80 -22.32
C GLN A 435 -9.75 -9.25 -21.90
N GLU A 436 -8.51 -9.64 -21.68
CA GLU A 436 -8.23 -10.90 -21.02
C GLU A 436 -8.33 -10.71 -19.51
N LYS A 437 -9.12 -11.58 -18.88
CA LYS A 437 -9.32 -11.55 -17.43
C LYS A 437 -8.34 -12.52 -16.80
N TYR A 438 -7.53 -12.01 -15.89
CA TYR A 438 -6.51 -12.76 -15.16
C TYR A 438 -7.03 -12.99 -13.74
N LEU A 439 -7.37 -14.23 -13.39
CA LEU A 439 -7.73 -14.60 -12.03
C LEU A 439 -6.46 -14.75 -11.19
N LEU A 440 -6.31 -13.94 -10.15
CA LEU A 440 -5.13 -13.90 -9.28
C LEU A 440 -5.45 -14.50 -7.92
N ASN A 441 -4.59 -15.38 -7.40
CA ASN A 441 -4.78 -15.95 -6.06
C ASN A 441 -4.43 -14.94 -4.97
N PHE A 442 -5.34 -14.01 -4.68
CA PHE A 442 -5.28 -13.09 -3.55
C PHE A 442 -6.66 -12.47 -3.31
N SER A 443 -6.80 -11.67 -2.25
CA SER A 443 -7.95 -10.79 -2.08
C SER A 443 -7.52 -9.32 -2.12
N LEU A 444 -8.20 -8.55 -2.97
CA LEU A 444 -8.06 -7.11 -3.12
C LEU A 444 -8.45 -6.39 -1.84
N PHE A 445 -9.56 -6.78 -1.20
CA PHE A 445 -10.02 -6.19 0.06
C PHE A 445 -9.03 -6.40 1.21
N GLN A 446 -8.36 -7.55 1.23
CA GLN A 446 -7.38 -7.88 2.27
C GLN A 446 -6.03 -7.21 2.02
N SER A 447 -5.54 -7.19 0.78
CA SER A 447 -4.16 -6.78 0.49
C SER A 447 -4.03 -5.40 -0.14
N LEU A 448 -5.12 -4.86 -0.70
CA LEU A 448 -5.18 -3.56 -1.39
C LEU A 448 -6.43 -2.73 -0.98
N PRO A 449 -6.72 -2.57 0.33
CA PRO A 449 -7.93 -1.85 0.77
C PRO A 449 -7.99 -0.39 0.29
N ASP A 450 -6.86 0.32 0.22
CA ASP A 450 -6.82 1.70 -0.31
C ASP A 450 -7.22 1.76 -1.80
N TYR A 451 -7.03 0.68 -2.59
CA TYR A 451 -7.49 0.65 -3.99
C TYR A 451 -9.03 0.72 -4.02
N TRP A 452 -9.69 -0.14 -3.25
CA TRP A 452 -11.14 -0.17 -3.16
C TRP A 452 -11.74 1.08 -2.48
N GLY A 453 -11.11 1.54 -1.39
CA GLY A 453 -11.69 2.61 -0.56
C GLY A 453 -11.49 4.03 -1.08
N ILE A 454 -10.39 4.29 -1.82
CA ILE A 454 -10.00 5.65 -2.23
C ILE A 454 -9.37 5.72 -3.63
N ASP A 455 -9.55 4.69 -4.47
CA ASP A 455 -8.97 4.60 -5.83
C ASP A 455 -7.44 4.75 -5.86
N GLN A 456 -6.74 4.30 -4.79
CA GLN A 456 -5.29 4.40 -4.71
C GLN A 456 -4.63 3.51 -5.76
N GLU A 457 -3.77 4.10 -6.59
CA GLU A 457 -2.95 3.35 -7.54
C GLU A 457 -1.82 2.59 -6.86
N PHE A 458 -1.52 1.41 -7.38
CA PHE A 458 -0.32 0.64 -7.07
C PHE A 458 0.37 0.24 -8.38
N PRO A 459 1.72 0.29 -8.46
CA PRO A 459 2.41 -0.28 -9.60
C PRO A 459 2.21 -1.81 -9.66
N ILE A 460 1.80 -2.29 -10.84
CA ILE A 460 1.54 -3.71 -11.10
C ILE A 460 2.39 -4.13 -12.29
N MET A 461 3.13 -5.24 -12.13
CA MET A 461 3.89 -5.82 -13.24
C MET A 461 4.12 -7.32 -13.05
N PRO A 462 4.29 -8.09 -14.14
CA PRO A 462 4.79 -9.45 -14.03
C PRO A 462 6.24 -9.47 -13.56
N ILE A 463 6.62 -10.49 -12.79
CA ILE A 463 8.00 -10.61 -12.27
C ILE A 463 8.94 -11.39 -13.19
N THR A 464 8.42 -11.93 -14.29
CA THR A 464 9.13 -12.67 -15.34
C THR A 464 8.65 -12.21 -16.73
N HIS A 465 9.24 -12.78 -17.79
CA HIS A 465 8.85 -12.55 -19.19
C HIS A 465 9.09 -11.15 -19.74
N LEU A 466 9.77 -10.28 -19.00
CA LEU A 466 9.99 -8.87 -19.34
C LEU A 466 10.99 -8.65 -20.49
N ASP A 467 11.55 -9.72 -21.03
CA ASP A 467 12.32 -9.76 -22.27
C ASP A 467 11.40 -9.83 -23.51
N LYS A 468 10.15 -10.29 -23.34
CA LYS A 468 9.11 -10.34 -24.36
C LYS A 468 8.22 -9.09 -24.31
N LYS A 469 7.54 -8.77 -25.42
CA LYS A 469 6.57 -7.66 -25.47
C LYS A 469 5.22 -8.19 -24.94
N PRO A 470 4.58 -7.54 -23.95
CA PRO A 470 3.23 -7.89 -23.55
C PRO A 470 2.23 -7.45 -24.63
N THR A 471 1.20 -8.27 -24.88
CA THR A 471 0.26 -8.09 -26.00
C THR A 471 -1.21 -8.21 -25.59
N ARG A 472 -1.50 -8.49 -24.32
CA ARG A 472 -2.85 -8.77 -23.81
C ARG A 472 -3.29 -7.66 -22.88
N SER A 473 -4.37 -6.95 -23.21
CA SER A 473 -5.00 -6.01 -22.27
C SER A 473 -5.57 -6.81 -21.10
N ALA A 474 -5.14 -6.45 -19.90
CA ALA A 474 -5.42 -7.22 -18.71
C ALA A 474 -6.43 -6.49 -17.82
N SER A 475 -7.51 -7.20 -17.49
CA SER A 475 -8.35 -6.93 -16.32
C SER A 475 -7.98 -7.96 -15.26
N LEU A 476 -7.67 -7.52 -14.05
CA LEU A 476 -7.21 -8.39 -12.98
C LEU A 476 -8.37 -8.68 -12.04
N TRP A 477 -8.66 -9.94 -11.79
CA TRP A 477 -9.71 -10.38 -10.87
C TRP A 477 -9.06 -11.07 -9.68
N ASP A 478 -9.55 -10.78 -8.48
CA ASP A 478 -9.21 -11.52 -7.28
C ASP A 478 -10.10 -12.79 -7.15
N ILE A 479 -9.85 -13.64 -6.14
CA ILE A 479 -10.64 -14.88 -5.96
C ILE A 479 -11.93 -14.69 -5.14
N THR A 480 -12.32 -13.46 -4.85
CA THR A 480 -13.56 -13.20 -4.11
C THR A 480 -14.79 -13.41 -4.98
N CYS A 481 -15.94 -13.62 -4.34
CA CYS A 481 -17.22 -13.69 -5.05
C CYS A 481 -17.82 -12.31 -5.32
N ASP A 482 -17.14 -11.25 -4.92
CA ASP A 482 -17.61 -9.87 -5.06
C ASP A 482 -17.08 -9.28 -6.38
N SER A 483 -17.97 -8.65 -7.14
CA SER A 483 -17.60 -8.01 -8.40
C SER A 483 -16.67 -6.82 -8.22
N ASP A 484 -16.63 -6.20 -7.04
CA ASP A 484 -15.69 -5.12 -6.72
C ASP A 484 -14.26 -5.63 -6.50
N GLY A 485 -14.06 -6.96 -6.43
CA GLY A 485 -12.77 -7.65 -6.38
C GLY A 485 -12.01 -7.61 -7.72
N GLU A 486 -12.06 -6.50 -8.45
CA GLU A 486 -11.40 -6.35 -9.74
C GLU A 486 -10.58 -5.06 -9.87
N ILE A 487 -9.52 -5.14 -10.68
CA ILE A 487 -8.81 -3.99 -11.25
C ILE A 487 -9.12 -4.00 -12.75
N PRO A 488 -10.13 -3.23 -13.20
CA PRO A 488 -10.55 -3.27 -14.59
C PRO A 488 -9.51 -2.59 -15.47
N PHE A 489 -9.44 -3.02 -16.73
CA PHE A 489 -8.62 -2.35 -17.72
C PHE A 489 -9.07 -0.90 -17.94
N ASP A 490 -8.12 0.04 -17.82
CA ASP A 490 -8.33 1.48 -18.09
C ASP A 490 -7.50 1.90 -19.31
N MET A 491 -8.13 2.42 -20.36
CA MET A 491 -7.44 2.93 -21.55
C MET A 491 -6.46 4.08 -21.26
N LYS A 492 -6.69 4.85 -20.18
CA LYS A 492 -5.78 5.91 -19.74
C LYS A 492 -4.56 5.35 -19.02
N LYS A 493 -4.72 4.21 -18.35
CA LYS A 493 -3.71 3.51 -17.55
C LYS A 493 -3.66 2.03 -17.96
N PRO A 494 -3.33 1.73 -19.23
CA PRO A 494 -3.53 0.39 -19.75
C PRO A 494 -2.45 -0.56 -19.24
N LEU A 495 -2.89 -1.64 -18.61
CA LEU A 495 -2.04 -2.74 -18.20
C LEU A 495 -2.04 -3.81 -19.30
N TYR A 496 -0.86 -4.11 -19.83
CA TYR A 496 -0.66 -5.20 -20.78
C TYR A 496 0.16 -6.33 -20.14
N LEU A 497 -0.27 -7.57 -20.34
CA LEU A 497 0.42 -8.78 -19.88
C LEU A 497 0.82 -9.69 -21.06
N HIS A 498 1.64 -10.69 -20.73
CA HIS A 498 2.17 -11.65 -21.70
C HIS A 498 1.15 -12.74 -21.99
N ASP A 499 1.13 -13.21 -23.23
CA ASP A 499 0.37 -14.40 -23.65
C ASP A 499 1.06 -15.65 -23.09
N VAL A 500 0.60 -16.16 -21.95
CA VAL A 500 1.19 -17.29 -21.22
C VAL A 500 0.27 -18.50 -21.24
N ASN A 501 0.83 -19.69 -21.05
CA ASN A 501 0.05 -20.92 -20.92
C ASN A 501 0.19 -21.48 -19.51
N LEU A 502 -0.82 -21.26 -18.67
CA LEU A 502 -0.81 -21.67 -17.26
C LEU A 502 -0.74 -23.20 -17.05
N ASN A 503 -1.04 -24.00 -18.08
CA ASN A 503 -0.83 -25.46 -18.03
C ASN A 503 0.64 -25.86 -18.19
N LYS A 504 1.50 -24.94 -18.65
CA LYS A 504 2.93 -25.19 -18.94
C LYS A 504 3.87 -24.40 -18.05
N GLU A 505 3.42 -23.28 -17.49
CA GLU A 505 4.26 -22.39 -16.69
C GLU A 505 3.46 -21.65 -15.61
N ASP A 506 4.12 -21.36 -14.50
CA ASP A 506 3.62 -20.41 -13.50
C ASP A 506 3.80 -18.98 -14.01
N TYR A 507 2.77 -18.16 -13.82
CA TYR A 507 2.84 -16.73 -14.06
C TYR A 507 2.49 -15.96 -12.78
N PHE A 508 3.28 -14.95 -12.44
CA PHE A 508 3.14 -14.20 -11.19
C PHE A 508 3.11 -12.70 -11.46
N LEU A 509 2.22 -12.00 -10.77
CA LEU A 509 2.18 -10.55 -10.73
C LEU A 509 2.69 -10.05 -9.38
N GLY A 510 3.43 -8.94 -9.43
CA GLY A 510 3.85 -8.18 -8.26
C GLY A 510 3.09 -6.87 -8.18
N PHE A 511 2.56 -6.59 -6.99
CA PHE A 511 2.01 -5.30 -6.58
C PHE A 511 3.01 -4.62 -5.66
N PHE A 512 3.50 -3.47 -6.10
CA PHE A 512 4.58 -2.74 -5.44
C PHE A 512 4.05 -1.57 -4.62
N ASN A 513 4.90 -1.03 -3.75
CA ASN A 513 4.57 0.11 -2.88
C ASN A 513 3.41 -0.14 -1.90
N VAL A 514 3.14 -1.40 -1.56
CA VAL A 514 2.02 -1.82 -0.69
C VAL A 514 2.36 -1.80 0.81
N GLY A 515 3.54 -1.35 1.23
CA GLY A 515 3.99 -1.43 2.63
C GLY A 515 3.39 -0.37 3.59
N ALA A 516 2.58 0.55 3.08
CA ALA A 516 1.95 1.62 3.87
C ALA A 516 0.42 1.43 3.87
N TYR A 517 -0.19 1.44 5.05
CA TYR A 517 -1.64 1.31 5.31
C TYR A 517 -2.29 -0.04 4.96
N GLN A 518 -1.83 -0.72 3.90
CA GLN A 518 -2.51 -1.91 3.38
C GLN A 518 -2.66 -3.03 4.40
N ASP A 519 -1.60 -3.33 5.14
CA ASP A 519 -1.60 -4.35 6.19
C ASP A 519 -2.63 -4.05 7.30
N THR A 520 -2.70 -2.78 7.71
CA THR A 520 -3.51 -2.33 8.84
C THR A 520 -4.99 -2.19 8.47
N LEU A 521 -5.28 -1.83 7.22
CA LEU A 521 -6.63 -1.63 6.71
C LEU A 521 -7.23 -2.87 6.04
N GLY A 522 -6.44 -3.95 5.90
CA GLY A 522 -6.85 -5.17 5.22
C GLY A 522 -8.12 -5.75 5.82
N MET A 523 -9.14 -5.91 4.97
CA MET A 523 -10.43 -6.46 5.36
C MET A 523 -10.50 -7.95 5.03
N LYS A 524 -10.95 -8.77 5.98
CA LYS A 524 -11.15 -10.22 5.82
C LYS A 524 -12.45 -10.55 5.06
N HIS A 525 -12.67 -9.90 3.91
CA HIS A 525 -13.82 -10.19 3.04
C HIS A 525 -13.77 -11.66 2.59
N ASN A 526 -14.93 -12.34 2.58
CA ASN A 526 -15.02 -13.79 2.38
C ASN A 526 -14.15 -14.63 3.32
N LEU A 527 -13.78 -14.10 4.49
CA LEU A 527 -12.89 -14.74 5.45
C LEU A 527 -11.47 -15.00 4.90
N PHE A 528 -11.06 -14.31 3.83
CA PHE A 528 -9.66 -14.36 3.38
C PHE A 528 -8.77 -13.58 4.35
N SER A 529 -7.91 -14.31 5.05
CA SER A 529 -6.99 -13.75 6.04
C SER A 529 -5.73 -13.18 5.41
N HIS A 530 -4.89 -12.58 6.25
CA HIS A 530 -3.61 -11.99 5.86
C HIS A 530 -2.70 -13.05 5.19
N PRO A 531 -2.13 -12.76 4.00
CA PRO A 531 -1.34 -13.74 3.25
C PRO A 531 0.00 -14.01 3.93
N THR A 532 0.63 -15.14 3.59
CA THR A 532 1.94 -15.51 4.14
C THR A 532 2.95 -14.40 3.89
N GLU A 533 3.64 -13.97 4.94
CA GLU A 533 4.63 -12.89 4.88
C GLU A 533 6.01 -13.34 5.31
N VAL A 534 7.05 -12.71 4.73
CA VAL A 534 8.44 -13.06 5.01
C VAL A 534 9.35 -11.84 4.87
N ASN A 535 10.32 -11.72 5.78
CA ASN A 535 11.39 -10.74 5.65
C ASN A 535 12.53 -11.30 4.79
N VAL A 536 12.83 -10.64 3.68
CA VAL A 536 13.96 -10.93 2.80
C VAL A 536 15.16 -10.09 3.26
N VAL A 537 16.08 -10.74 3.94
CA VAL A 537 17.28 -10.13 4.54
C VAL A 537 18.52 -10.53 3.75
N PHE A 538 19.49 -9.63 3.70
CA PHE A 538 20.75 -9.84 3.01
C PHE A 538 21.89 -9.86 4.02
N LYS A 539 22.62 -10.98 4.13
CA LYS A 539 23.81 -11.11 4.99
C LYS A 539 24.90 -11.77 4.18
N ASP A 540 26.10 -11.20 4.22
CA ASP A 540 27.29 -11.75 3.54
C ASP A 540 27.07 -12.10 2.06
N GLU A 541 26.34 -11.23 1.35
CA GLU A 541 25.91 -11.41 -0.06
C GLU A 541 25.00 -12.63 -0.32
N GLU A 542 24.40 -13.20 0.73
CA GLU A 542 23.37 -14.24 0.66
C GLU A 542 21.99 -13.67 0.98
N VAL A 543 20.96 -14.30 0.38
CA VAL A 543 19.55 -13.99 0.64
C VAL A 543 19.03 -14.94 1.69
N ILE A 544 18.53 -14.39 2.79
CA ILE A 544 18.01 -15.13 3.94
C ILE A 544 16.54 -14.76 4.14
N LEU A 545 15.71 -15.78 4.30
CA LEU A 545 14.29 -15.65 4.61
C LEU A 545 14.13 -15.72 6.14
N GLU A 546 13.77 -14.60 6.77
CA GLU A 546 13.57 -14.50 8.21
C GLU A 546 12.11 -14.20 8.55
N LYS A 547 11.69 -14.60 9.77
CA LYS A 547 10.36 -14.29 10.33
C LYS A 547 9.20 -14.59 9.40
N LEU A 548 9.25 -15.77 8.77
CA LEU A 548 8.15 -16.26 7.97
C LEU A 548 6.93 -16.47 8.86
N LEU A 549 5.83 -15.82 8.52
CA LEU A 549 4.53 -15.98 9.18
C LEU A 549 3.55 -16.51 8.15
N GLU A 550 3.07 -17.72 8.36
CA GLU A 550 2.07 -18.35 7.50
C GLU A 550 0.70 -17.68 7.66
N SER A 551 -0.07 -17.67 6.58
CA SER A 551 -1.48 -17.28 6.63
C SER A 551 -2.26 -18.10 7.67
N GLN A 552 -3.26 -17.47 8.29
CA GLN A 552 -4.12 -18.13 9.26
C GLN A 552 -4.81 -19.35 8.64
N LYS A 553 -4.97 -20.41 9.45
CA LYS A 553 -5.74 -21.61 9.09
C LYS A 553 -7.23 -21.31 9.11
N VAL A 554 -8.04 -22.16 8.47
CA VAL A 554 -9.50 -22.02 8.51
C VAL A 554 -10.02 -21.99 9.94
N ILE A 555 -9.50 -22.85 10.82
CA ILE A 555 -9.94 -22.90 12.22
C ILE A 555 -9.61 -21.61 13.00
N ASP A 556 -8.44 -21.00 12.74
CA ASP A 556 -8.04 -19.74 13.38
C ASP A 556 -8.94 -18.59 12.94
N ILE A 557 -9.35 -18.59 11.66
CA ILE A 557 -10.25 -17.56 11.11
C ILE A 557 -11.66 -17.66 11.72
N LEU A 558 -12.11 -18.88 12.03
CA LEU A 558 -13.39 -19.09 12.72
C LEU A 558 -13.33 -18.62 14.17
N ASP A 559 -12.19 -18.86 14.85
CA ASP A 559 -11.95 -18.37 16.22
C ASP A 559 -12.00 -16.83 16.28
N ASP A 560 -11.38 -16.15 15.29
CA ASP A 560 -11.38 -14.68 15.18
C ASP A 560 -12.77 -14.04 15.06
N ILE A 561 -13.80 -14.80 14.68
CA ILE A 561 -15.19 -14.33 14.55
C ILE A 561 -16.11 -14.95 15.62
N ASP A 562 -15.52 -15.35 16.75
CA ASP A 562 -16.18 -15.84 17.97
C ASP A 562 -16.90 -17.19 17.84
N TYR A 563 -16.53 -18.05 16.87
CA TYR A 563 -17.01 -19.43 16.87
C TYR A 563 -16.26 -20.30 17.89
N ASP A 564 -17.00 -21.13 18.63
CA ASP A 564 -16.39 -22.20 19.43
C ASP A 564 -15.85 -23.29 18.48
N THR A 565 -14.55 -23.23 18.24
CA THR A 565 -13.83 -24.16 17.37
C THR A 565 -13.89 -25.60 17.88
N GLN A 566 -14.02 -25.83 19.19
CA GLN A 566 -14.17 -27.17 19.78
C GLN A 566 -15.58 -27.72 19.55
N GLU A 567 -16.60 -26.87 19.67
CA GLU A 567 -17.98 -27.23 19.35
C GLU A 567 -18.11 -27.61 17.87
N ILE A 568 -17.57 -26.79 16.96
CA ILE A 568 -17.54 -27.07 15.52
C ILE A 568 -16.91 -28.44 15.24
N GLN A 569 -15.72 -28.69 15.79
CA GLN A 569 -15.02 -29.96 15.62
C GLN A 569 -15.84 -31.13 16.14
N THR A 570 -16.51 -30.98 17.29
CA THR A 570 -17.36 -32.02 17.90
C THR A 570 -18.60 -32.33 17.04
N ILE A 571 -19.26 -31.29 16.52
CA ILE A 571 -20.42 -31.44 15.63
C ILE A 571 -20.00 -32.18 14.35
N LEU A 572 -18.88 -31.77 13.73
CA LEU A 572 -18.36 -32.38 12.52
C LEU A 572 -17.94 -33.84 12.76
N SER A 573 -17.23 -34.13 13.86
CA SER A 573 -16.79 -35.50 14.18
C SER A 573 -17.97 -36.43 14.46
N ARG A 574 -19.07 -35.92 15.00
CA ARG A 574 -20.28 -36.71 15.27
C ARG A 574 -21.05 -37.04 13.99
N ASN A 575 -21.04 -36.14 13.02
CA ASN A 575 -21.85 -36.24 11.80
C ASN A 575 -21.14 -36.94 10.63
N LEU A 576 -19.83 -37.20 10.75
CA LEU A 576 -19.01 -37.79 9.68
C LEU A 576 -18.39 -39.14 10.12
N PRO A 577 -18.19 -40.09 9.19
CA PRO A 577 -17.34 -41.25 9.44
C PRO A 577 -15.93 -40.82 9.84
N SER A 578 -15.26 -41.59 10.70
CA SER A 578 -13.95 -41.22 11.27
C SER A 578 -12.89 -40.92 10.21
N GLU A 579 -12.81 -41.73 9.15
CA GLU A 579 -11.84 -41.52 8.04
C GLU A 579 -12.08 -40.21 7.27
N THR A 580 -13.35 -39.87 7.03
CA THR A 580 -13.75 -38.61 6.39
C THR A 580 -13.45 -37.41 7.29
N TYR A 581 -13.69 -37.55 8.60
CA TYR A 581 -13.38 -36.49 9.56
C TYR A 581 -11.87 -36.22 9.68
N GLU A 582 -11.03 -37.26 9.70
CA GLU A 582 -9.56 -37.07 9.70
C GLU A 582 -9.07 -36.31 8.46
N THR A 583 -9.74 -36.52 7.32
CA THR A 583 -9.45 -35.74 6.10
C THR A 583 -9.91 -34.28 6.25
N LEU A 584 -11.13 -34.05 6.73
CA LEU A 584 -11.65 -32.70 6.99
C LEU A 584 -10.80 -31.92 7.99
N LYS A 585 -10.30 -32.59 9.04
CA LYS A 585 -9.45 -31.97 10.05
C LYS A 585 -8.18 -31.36 9.43
N LYS A 586 -7.57 -32.05 8.47
CA LYS A 586 -6.44 -31.49 7.70
C LYS A 586 -6.81 -30.20 6.96
N TYR A 587 -8.04 -30.11 6.43
CA TYR A 587 -8.52 -28.91 5.74
C TYR A 587 -8.88 -27.77 6.69
N LEU A 588 -9.32 -28.07 7.92
CA LEU A 588 -9.54 -27.05 8.95
C LEU A 588 -8.21 -26.49 9.48
N ASP A 589 -7.19 -27.35 9.56
CA ASP A 589 -5.84 -27.02 10.01
C ASP A 589 -4.94 -26.44 8.90
N ASP A 590 -5.50 -26.20 7.71
CA ASP A 590 -4.81 -25.62 6.56
C ASP A 590 -5.65 -24.49 5.95
N ASN A 591 -5.05 -23.66 5.11
CA ASN A 591 -5.76 -22.69 4.27
C ASN A 591 -5.37 -22.93 2.81
N SER A 592 -6.00 -23.96 2.23
CA SER A 592 -5.65 -24.48 0.91
C SER A 592 -5.96 -23.49 -0.22
N TYR A 593 -6.95 -22.61 -0.07
CA TYR A 593 -7.28 -21.59 -1.08
C TYR A 593 -6.07 -20.74 -1.42
N LEU A 594 -5.36 -20.29 -0.39
CA LEU A 594 -4.13 -19.53 -0.56
C LEU A 594 -2.97 -20.41 -0.98
N LYS A 595 -3.02 -21.74 -0.89
CA LYS A 595 -1.95 -22.63 -1.42
C LYS A 595 -2.20 -23.11 -2.86
N THR A 596 -3.40 -22.90 -3.39
CA THR A 596 -3.79 -23.36 -4.73
C THR A 596 -2.97 -22.69 -5.82
N ILE A 597 -2.42 -23.52 -6.69
CA ILE A 597 -1.82 -23.17 -7.97
C ILE A 597 -2.24 -24.28 -8.94
N TRP A 598 -2.69 -23.92 -10.14
CA TRP A 598 -3.16 -24.91 -11.12
C TRP A 598 -2.03 -25.49 -11.98
N SER A 599 -0.77 -25.11 -11.73
CA SER A 599 0.33 -25.67 -12.50
C SER A 599 0.57 -27.12 -12.08
N TYR A 600 0.33 -28.01 -13.04
CA TYR A 600 0.47 -29.46 -12.92
C TYR A 600 1.93 -29.96 -12.70
N TYR A 601 2.87 -29.07 -12.38
CA TYR A 601 4.31 -29.37 -12.26
C TYR A 601 4.84 -29.39 -10.82
N ASP A 602 4.00 -29.13 -9.81
CA ASP A 602 4.43 -29.18 -8.41
C ASP A 602 4.46 -30.61 -7.81
N ASP A 603 4.22 -31.66 -8.63
CA ASP A 603 4.22 -33.08 -8.24
C ASP A 603 5.41 -33.93 -8.80
N GLU A 604 6.51 -33.29 -9.27
CA GLU A 604 7.77 -34.00 -9.61
C GLU A 604 8.93 -33.75 -8.63
#